data_AF-A0A2T0BQ28-F1
#
_entry.id   AF-A0A2T0BQ28-F1
#
_cell.length_a   1.000
_cell.length_b   1.000
_cell.length_c   1.000
_cell.angle_alpha   90.00
_cell.angle_beta   90.00
_cell.angle_gamma   90.00
#
_symmetry.space_group_name_H-M   'P 1'
#
loop_
_entity.id
_entity.type
_entity.pdbx_description
1 polymer ?
#
loop_
_entity_poly.entity_id
_entity_poly.type
_entity_poly.pdbx_seq_one_letter_code
_entity_poly.pdbx_strand_id
1 'polypeptide(L)'
;MKVLTIRQPWASLIALGEKHIETRSWRTNYRGPLLIHAGKNIDKQALKNPIIRESLKSININEMPIGMIIAKCNLVDCTKVKSSKSDVIYTDVPRVIVEGKELIFGDYSPGRYAWILDNIEPLRKPVPTKGQLSLWEYRE
;
A
#
# COMPACT_ATOMS: atom_id res chain seq x y z
N MET A 1 -17.72 -1.27 3.77
CA MET A 1 -16.60 -1.78 2.96
C MET A 1 -15.33 -1.59 3.77
N LYS A 2 -14.43 -2.59 3.74
CA LYS A 2 -13.17 -2.49 4.49
C LYS A 2 -12.30 -1.38 3.94
N VAL A 3 -11.62 -0.68 4.84
CA VAL A 3 -10.68 0.39 4.50
C VAL A 3 -9.37 0.16 5.26
N LEU A 4 -8.26 0.46 4.60
CA LEU A 4 -6.94 0.51 5.22
C LEU A 4 -6.38 1.93 5.11
N THR A 5 -6.05 2.52 6.26
CA THR A 5 -5.32 3.79 6.30
C THR A 5 -3.83 3.54 6.09
N ILE A 6 -3.25 4.22 5.11
CA ILE A 6 -1.86 4.10 4.67
C ILE A 6 -1.22 5.50 4.69
N ARG A 7 0.01 5.59 5.19
CA ARG A 7 0.77 6.85 5.24
C ARG A 7 1.17 7.27 3.82
N GLN A 8 1.21 8.57 3.53
CA GLN A 8 1.80 9.04 2.27
C GLN A 8 3.33 8.86 2.28
N PRO A 9 4.00 8.67 1.13
CA PRO A 9 3.45 8.63 -0.24
C PRO A 9 2.90 7.26 -0.66
N TRP A 10 2.94 6.25 0.22
CA TRP A 10 2.61 4.87 -0.11
C TRP A 10 1.17 4.70 -0.60
N ALA A 11 0.23 5.46 -0.03
CA ALA A 11 -1.17 5.46 -0.47
C ALA A 11 -1.30 5.94 -1.93
N SER A 12 -0.62 7.03 -2.30
CA SER A 12 -0.60 7.52 -3.67
C SER A 12 0.10 6.56 -4.63
N LEU A 13 1.19 5.89 -4.23
CA LEU A 13 1.83 4.86 -5.06
C LEU A 13 0.88 3.70 -5.34
N ILE A 14 0.06 3.31 -4.36
CA ILE A 14 -1.00 2.32 -4.59
C ILE A 14 -2.02 2.89 -5.55
N ALA A 15 -2.57 4.07 -5.32
CA ALA A 15 -3.60 4.66 -6.19
C ALA A 15 -3.14 4.85 -7.65
N LEU A 16 -1.84 5.09 -7.88
CA LEU A 16 -1.24 5.19 -9.20
C LEU A 16 -0.98 3.83 -9.89
N GLY A 17 -1.16 2.72 -9.18
CA GLY A 17 -0.83 1.38 -9.69
C GLY A 17 0.67 1.10 -9.76
N GLU A 18 1.51 1.91 -9.09
CA GLU A 18 2.95 1.63 -8.99
C GLU A 18 3.22 0.58 -7.90
N LYS A 19 2.40 0.59 -6.84
CA LYS A 19 2.51 -0.30 -5.68
C LYS A 19 1.31 -1.24 -5.56
N HIS A 20 1.57 -2.54 -5.61
CA HIS A 20 0.66 -3.66 -5.50
C HIS A 20 0.81 -4.47 -4.20
N ILE A 21 1.89 -4.30 -3.43
CA ILE A 21 2.11 -5.08 -2.20
C ILE A 21 2.20 -4.20 -0.96
N GLU A 22 1.16 -4.15 -0.14
CA GLU A 22 1.23 -3.42 1.14
C GLU A 22 1.95 -4.24 2.22
N THR A 23 2.87 -3.63 2.97
CA THR A 23 3.62 -4.36 4.03
C THR A 23 3.17 -3.97 5.44
N ARG A 24 2.92 -4.96 6.30
CA ARG A 24 2.43 -4.73 7.67
C ARG A 24 3.13 -5.64 8.69
N SER A 25 3.14 -5.19 9.95
CA SER A 25 3.60 -5.99 11.08
C SER A 25 2.59 -7.06 11.54
N TRP A 26 1.39 -7.08 10.94
CA TRP A 26 0.29 -7.94 11.36
C TRP A 26 -0.41 -8.58 10.15
N ARG A 27 -1.01 -9.75 10.42
CA ARG A 27 -1.72 -10.58 9.44
C ARG A 27 -3.20 -10.25 9.41
N THR A 28 -3.82 -10.33 8.24
CA THR A 28 -5.28 -10.39 8.13
C THR A 28 -5.74 -11.65 7.39
N ASN A 29 -6.88 -12.19 7.80
CA ASN A 29 -7.59 -13.26 7.08
C ASN A 29 -8.63 -12.69 6.09
N TYR A 30 -8.86 -11.37 6.10
CA TYR A 30 -9.78 -10.73 5.17
C TYR A 30 -9.28 -10.84 3.73
N ARG A 31 -10.19 -11.15 2.81
CA ARG A 31 -9.98 -11.12 1.36
C ARG A 31 -11.21 -10.51 0.71
N GLY A 32 -11.01 -9.68 -0.31
CA GLY A 32 -12.09 -8.99 -1.01
C GLY A 32 -11.88 -7.48 -1.11
N PRO A 33 -12.95 -6.71 -1.40
CA PRO A 33 -12.85 -5.28 -1.68
C PRO A 33 -12.23 -4.49 -0.54
N LEU A 34 -11.28 -3.62 -0.86
CA LEU A 34 -10.57 -2.78 0.08
C LEU A 34 -10.50 -1.36 -0.46
N LEU A 35 -10.82 -0.39 0.40
CA LEU A 35 -10.59 1.02 0.13
C LEU A 35 -9.23 1.44 0.69
N ILE A 36 -8.53 2.30 -0.04
CA ILE A 36 -7.25 2.86 0.34
C ILE A 36 -7.49 4.29 0.84
N HIS A 37 -7.22 4.50 2.12
CA HIS A 37 -7.31 5.81 2.76
C HIS A 37 -5.91 6.41 2.93
N ALA A 38 -5.69 7.61 2.39
CA ALA A 38 -4.47 8.37 2.61
C ALA A 38 -4.50 9.01 4.00
N GLY A 39 -3.60 8.57 4.87
CA GLY A 39 -3.42 9.14 6.20
C GLY A 39 -2.97 10.61 6.16
N LYS A 40 -3.06 11.31 7.29
CA LYS A 40 -2.68 12.73 7.40
C LYS A 40 -1.17 12.97 7.42
N ASN A 41 -0.39 11.95 7.78
CA ASN A 41 1.05 12.05 7.91
C ASN A 41 1.74 11.66 6.60
N ILE A 42 2.84 12.34 6.29
CA ILE A 42 3.68 12.07 5.12
C ILE A 42 5.04 11.55 5.60
N ASP A 43 5.49 10.45 5.00
CA ASP A 43 6.84 9.93 5.10
C ASP A 43 7.80 10.79 4.27
N LYS A 44 8.32 11.86 4.88
CA LYS A 44 9.27 12.76 4.20
C LYS A 44 10.59 12.07 3.83
N GLN A 45 10.97 11.00 4.52
CA GLN A 45 12.21 10.27 4.19
C GLN A 45 12.02 9.44 2.93
N ALA A 46 10.87 8.77 2.78
CA ALA A 46 10.54 8.06 1.54
C ALA A 46 10.63 8.96 0.31
N LEU A 47 10.14 10.20 0.41
CA LEU A 47 10.20 11.19 -0.68
C LEU A 47 11.63 11.60 -1.08
N LYS A 48 12.66 11.30 -0.30
CA LYS A 48 14.06 11.54 -0.70
C LYS A 48 14.60 10.48 -1.67
N ASN A 49 13.96 9.32 -1.76
CA ASN A 49 14.37 8.27 -2.67
C ASN A 49 14.00 8.63 -4.12
N PRO A 50 14.96 8.63 -5.07
CA PRO A 50 14.72 9.05 -6.45
C PRO A 50 13.72 8.13 -7.18
N ILE A 51 13.72 6.83 -6.91
CA ILE A 51 12.80 5.87 -7.54
C ILE A 51 11.36 6.11 -7.07
N ILE A 52 11.18 6.47 -5.79
CA ILE A 52 9.87 6.86 -5.26
C ILE A 52 9.39 8.15 -5.91
N ARG A 53 10.25 9.16 -6.05
CA ARG A 53 9.88 10.43 -6.70
C ARG A 53 9.51 10.24 -8.16
N GLU A 54 10.30 9.45 -8.90
CA GLU A 54 10.02 9.13 -10.30
C GLU A 54 8.67 8.41 -10.46
N SER A 55 8.34 7.51 -9.54
CA SER A 55 7.06 6.78 -9.54
C SER A 55 5.87 7.67 -9.12
N LEU A 56 6.11 8.87 -8.60
CA LEU A 56 5.09 9.87 -8.26
C LEU A 56 5.03 11.02 -9.28
N LYS A 57 5.77 10.96 -10.39
CA LYS A 57 5.92 12.09 -11.32
C LYS A 57 4.61 12.60 -11.94
N SER A 58 3.58 11.77 -11.96
CA SER A 58 2.25 12.11 -12.47
C SER A 58 1.40 12.93 -11.50
N ILE A 59 1.87 13.16 -10.27
CA ILE A 59 1.14 13.95 -9.27
C ILE A 59 2.01 15.06 -8.68
N ASN A 60 1.36 16.13 -8.23
CA ASN A 60 2.02 17.16 -7.44
C ASN A 60 2.23 16.67 -6.01
N ILE A 61 3.47 16.38 -5.63
CA ILE A 61 3.81 15.85 -4.30
C ILE A 61 3.43 16.80 -3.15
N ASN A 62 3.32 18.11 -3.43
CA ASN A 62 2.94 19.11 -2.43
C ASN A 62 1.43 19.18 -2.20
N GLU A 63 0.64 18.59 -3.10
CA GLU A 63 -0.83 18.58 -3.09
C GLU A 63 -1.38 17.14 -3.01
N MET A 64 -0.56 16.20 -2.50
CA MET A 64 -1.01 14.83 -2.31
C MET A 64 -2.26 14.76 -1.43
N PRO A 65 -3.24 13.91 -1.77
CA PRO A 65 -4.44 13.77 -0.98
C PRO A 65 -4.09 13.24 0.43
N ILE A 66 -4.69 13.85 1.45
CA ILE A 66 -4.55 13.44 2.85
C ILE A 66 -5.91 13.43 3.56
N GLY A 67 -6.09 12.51 4.50
CA GLY A 67 -7.33 12.39 5.26
C GLY A 67 -8.54 12.01 4.41
N MET A 68 -8.35 11.23 3.36
CA MET A 68 -9.41 10.86 2.42
C MET A 68 -9.17 9.49 1.81
N ILE A 69 -10.26 8.85 1.36
CA ILE A 69 -10.22 7.62 0.57
C ILE A 69 -9.92 8.01 -0.88
N ILE A 70 -8.94 7.35 -1.49
CA ILE A 70 -8.38 7.76 -2.80
C ILE A 70 -8.39 6.65 -3.85
N ALA A 71 -8.52 5.39 -3.45
CA ALA A 71 -8.56 4.27 -4.38
C ALA A 71 -9.37 3.11 -3.79
N LYS A 72 -9.78 2.22 -4.68
CA LYS A 72 -10.35 0.90 -4.38
C LYS A 72 -9.42 -0.17 -4.96
N CYS A 73 -9.34 -1.32 -4.31
CA CYS A 73 -8.67 -2.50 -4.83
C CYS A 73 -9.29 -3.76 -4.21
N ASN A 74 -8.73 -4.92 -4.52
CA ASN A 74 -9.02 -6.19 -3.88
C ASN A 74 -7.79 -6.65 -3.08
N LEU A 75 -7.98 -6.98 -1.80
CA LEU A 75 -6.98 -7.72 -1.04
C LEU A 75 -7.12 -9.20 -1.38
N VAL A 76 -6.20 -9.73 -2.19
CA VAL A 76 -6.28 -11.10 -2.71
C VAL A 76 -5.40 -12.08 -1.94
N ASP A 77 -4.31 -11.62 -1.33
CA ASP A 77 -3.52 -12.43 -0.40
C ASP A 77 -2.85 -11.63 0.73
N CYS A 78 -2.37 -12.34 1.75
CA CYS A 78 -1.62 -11.82 2.89
C CYS A 78 -0.68 -12.93 3.38
N THR A 79 0.58 -12.86 2.97
CA THR A 79 1.60 -13.89 3.20
C THR A 79 2.71 -13.38 4.11
N LYS A 80 3.31 -14.27 4.90
CA LYS A 80 4.40 -13.91 5.81
C LYS A 80 5.73 -13.87 5.07
N VAL A 81 6.50 -12.81 5.25
CA VAL A 81 7.87 -12.72 4.73
C VAL A 81 8.78 -13.63 5.54
N LYS A 82 9.47 -14.55 4.85
CA LYS A 82 10.34 -15.56 5.46
C LYS A 82 11.80 -15.15 5.37
N SER A 83 12.26 -14.83 4.18
CA SER A 83 13.66 -14.49 3.92
C SER A 83 13.77 -13.64 2.66
N SER A 84 14.90 -12.95 2.56
CA SER A 84 15.40 -12.36 1.32
C SER A 84 16.60 -13.17 0.84
N LYS A 85 16.71 -13.39 -0.47
CA LYS A 85 17.94 -13.91 -1.09
C LYS A 85 18.18 -13.09 -2.36
N SER A 86 19.30 -12.37 -2.38
CA SER A 86 19.59 -11.37 -3.40
C SER A 86 18.43 -10.36 -3.51
N ASP A 87 18.01 -10.00 -4.73
CA ASP A 87 16.92 -9.06 -5.00
C ASP A 87 15.52 -9.73 -5.04
N VAL A 88 15.35 -10.85 -4.33
CA VAL A 88 14.08 -11.59 -4.27
C VAL A 88 13.67 -11.84 -2.83
N ILE A 89 12.43 -11.49 -2.51
CA ILE A 89 11.80 -11.84 -1.23
C ILE A 89 11.00 -13.13 -1.39
N TYR A 90 11.21 -14.05 -0.45
CA TYR A 90 10.46 -15.29 -0.33
C TYR A 90 9.45 -15.17 0.80
N THR A 91 8.23 -15.57 0.50
CA THR A 91 7.13 -15.57 1.47
C THR A 91 6.74 -17.00 1.82
N ASP A 92 5.85 -17.19 2.79
CA ASP A 92 5.37 -18.53 3.16
C ASP A 92 4.50 -19.20 2.09
N VAL A 93 4.16 -18.47 1.02
CA VAL A 93 3.61 -19.03 -0.22
C VAL A 93 4.62 -18.87 -1.37
N PRO A 94 4.93 -19.94 -2.14
CA PRO A 94 5.93 -19.89 -3.21
C PRO A 94 5.59 -18.93 -4.37
N ARG A 95 4.35 -18.44 -4.44
CA ARG A 95 3.80 -17.70 -5.58
C ARG A 95 4.01 -16.19 -5.51
N VAL A 96 4.44 -15.65 -4.37
CA VAL A 96 4.70 -14.21 -4.24
C VAL A 96 6.20 -13.97 -4.33
N ILE A 97 6.62 -13.51 -5.50
CA ILE A 97 7.99 -13.03 -5.78
C ILE A 97 7.92 -11.50 -5.72
N VAL A 98 8.71 -10.90 -4.83
CA VAL A 98 8.85 -9.43 -4.75
C VAL A 98 10.15 -9.06 -5.42
N GLU A 99 10.08 -8.19 -6.43
CA GLU A 99 11.21 -7.76 -7.25
C GLU A 99 11.04 -6.31 -7.74
N GLY A 100 12.08 -5.76 -8.36
CA GLY A 100 12.04 -4.43 -8.96
C GLY A 100 11.69 -3.32 -7.96
N LYS A 101 10.80 -2.39 -8.35
CA LYS A 101 10.43 -1.25 -7.50
C LYS A 101 9.72 -1.67 -6.21
N GLU A 102 9.04 -2.82 -6.19
CA GLU A 102 8.31 -3.26 -5.01
C GLU A 102 9.22 -3.46 -3.81
N LEU A 103 10.46 -3.89 -4.02
CA LEU A 103 11.48 -4.02 -2.97
C LEU A 103 11.71 -2.70 -2.21
N ILE A 104 11.55 -1.57 -2.90
CA ILE A 104 11.75 -0.22 -2.35
C ILE A 104 10.47 0.30 -1.70
N PHE A 105 9.32 -0.21 -2.13
CA PHE A 105 8.02 0.30 -1.71
C PHE A 105 7.53 -0.26 -0.38
N GLY A 106 8.25 -1.18 0.25
CA GLY A 106 7.82 -1.83 1.47
C GLY A 106 8.97 -2.28 2.36
N ASP A 107 8.62 -2.61 3.60
CA ASP A 107 9.54 -3.26 4.52
C ASP A 107 9.23 -4.77 4.51
N TYR A 108 10.12 -5.52 3.88
CA TYR A 108 10.07 -6.97 3.75
C TYR A 108 11.03 -7.66 4.72
N SER A 109 11.31 -7.04 5.88
CA SER A 109 12.06 -7.72 6.93
C SER A 109 11.34 -9.02 7.34
N PRO A 110 12.08 -10.12 7.60
CA PRO A 110 11.49 -11.37 8.05
C PRO A 110 10.52 -11.18 9.23
N GLY A 111 9.38 -11.86 9.18
CA GLY A 111 8.33 -11.76 10.20
C GLY A 111 7.21 -10.76 9.89
N ARG A 112 7.40 -9.87 8.91
CA ARG A 112 6.34 -8.99 8.39
C ARG A 112 5.41 -9.73 7.43
N TYR A 113 4.34 -9.07 7.00
CA TYR A 113 3.34 -9.61 6.09
C TYR A 113 3.21 -8.74 4.85
N ALA A 114 3.24 -9.39 3.68
CA ALA A 114 2.97 -8.80 2.38
C ALA A 114 1.50 -9.04 2.01
N TRP A 115 0.76 -7.95 1.87
CA TRP A 115 -0.65 -7.90 1.50
C TRP A 115 -0.75 -7.61 0.01
N ILE A 116 -1.27 -8.56 -0.75
CA ILE A 116 -1.30 -8.51 -2.21
C ILE A 116 -2.58 -7.80 -2.66
N LEU A 117 -2.41 -6.69 -3.35
CA LEU A 117 -3.48 -5.83 -3.86
C LEU A 117 -3.61 -6.02 -5.36
N ASP A 118 -4.83 -6.28 -5.81
CA ASP A 118 -5.16 -6.47 -7.21
C ASP A 118 -6.33 -5.56 -7.62
N ASN A 119 -6.53 -5.33 -8.91
CA ASN A 119 -7.58 -4.46 -9.47
C ASN A 119 -7.61 -3.08 -8.79
N ILE A 120 -6.46 -2.42 -8.75
CA ILE A 120 -6.33 -1.08 -8.20
C ILE A 120 -7.01 -0.07 -9.13
N GLU A 121 -7.95 0.69 -8.57
CA GLU A 121 -8.73 1.71 -9.25
C GLU A 121 -8.69 3.02 -8.44
N PRO A 122 -8.00 4.08 -8.93
CA PRO A 122 -8.07 5.39 -8.29
C PRO A 122 -9.50 5.96 -8.37
N LEU A 123 -9.95 6.58 -7.29
CA LEU A 123 -11.25 7.24 -7.26
C LEU A 123 -11.19 8.57 -8.01
N ARG A 124 -12.13 8.78 -8.94
CA ARG A 124 -12.29 10.06 -9.65
C ARG A 124 -12.50 11.24 -8.70
N LYS A 125 -13.23 11.00 -7.60
CA LYS A 125 -13.46 11.98 -6.53
C LYS A 125 -13.07 11.34 -5.20
N PRO A 126 -11.97 11.77 -4.58
CA PRO A 126 -11.61 11.32 -3.24
C PRO A 126 -12.71 11.62 -2.22
N VAL A 127 -12.84 10.76 -1.22
CA VAL A 127 -13.88 10.86 -0.19
C VAL A 127 -13.24 11.30 1.14
N PRO A 128 -13.43 12.55 1.60
CA PRO A 128 -12.90 13.01 2.88
C PRO A 128 -13.48 12.17 4.03
N THR A 129 -12.60 11.57 4.83
CA THR A 129 -13.03 10.69 5.94
C THR A 129 -11.92 10.61 6.99
N LYS A 130 -12.30 10.56 8.28
CA LYS A 130 -11.35 10.34 9.36
C LYS A 130 -10.81 8.91 9.29
N GLY A 131 -9.50 8.76 9.06
CA GLY A 131 -8.83 7.46 9.08
C GLY A 131 -8.83 6.83 10.47
N GLN A 132 -8.71 5.50 10.50
CA GLN A 132 -8.70 4.71 11.74
C GLN A 132 -7.57 3.67 11.70
N LEU A 133 -7.22 3.14 12.87
CA LEU A 133 -6.25 2.05 12.98
C LEU A 133 -6.88 0.73 12.50
N SER A 134 -6.02 -0.23 12.15
CA SER A 134 -6.41 -1.55 11.66
C SER A 134 -7.28 -1.49 10.39
N LEU A 135 -7.90 -2.62 10.02
CA LEU A 135 -8.94 -2.62 9.01
C LEU A 135 -10.25 -2.12 9.62
N TRP A 136 -10.78 -1.03 9.09
CA TRP A 136 -12.01 -0.40 9.58
C TRP A 136 -13.12 -0.44 8.53
N GLU A 137 -14.36 -0.19 8.96
CA GLU A 137 -15.52 -0.18 8.09
C GLU A 137 -15.88 1.24 7.69
N TYR A 138 -16.01 1.47 6.39
CA TYR A 138 -16.67 2.65 5.84
C TYR A 138 -18.09 2.27 5.41
N ARG A 139 -19.07 3.01 5.93
CA ARG A 139 -20.46 2.99 5.49
C ARG A 139 -20.71 4.36 4.87
N GLU A 140 -21.16 4.38 3.62
CA GLU A 140 -21.62 5.60 2.96
C GLU A 140 -22.80 6.22 3.71
#